data_AF-A0A4R7DXQ0-F1
#
_entry.id   AF-A0A4R7DXQ0-F1
#
_cell.length_a   1.000
_cell.length_b   1.000
_cell.length_c   1.000
_cell.angle_alpha   90.00
_cell.angle_beta   90.00
_cell.angle_gamma   90.00
#
_symmetry.space_group_name_H-M   'P 1'
#
loop_
_entity.id
_entity.type
_entity.pdbx_description
1 polymer ?
#
loop_
_entity_poly.entity_id
_entity_poly.type
_entity_poly.pdbx_seq_one_letter_code
_entity_poly.pdbx_strand_id
1 'polypeptide(L)'
;MNNAVKYADYALGEFFRKARQSDYWDNTLFLVVADHDTRVYGDDLIPVNKFHIPGLILGADLEPRTIKSTASQIDLAPTLLSLAGVSAYLPTVGQDLSRTDKAPENRAMMQFGDNYGWLEGDTLTVLRVNKPTEHYRYIPEADKQEPIEDPLSPEQLKKIRAFAMLPSILYQSRGYYVPKD
;
A
#
# COMPACT_ATOMS: atom_id res chain seq x y z
N MET A 1 -18.63 8.04 14.41
CA MET A 1 -17.58 8.06 13.36
C MET A 1 -18.03 8.81 12.11
N ASN A 2 -19.20 8.51 11.55
CA ASN A 2 -19.67 9.09 10.28
C ASN A 2 -19.65 10.63 10.20
N ASN A 3 -20.02 11.34 11.27
CA ASN A 3 -20.00 12.81 11.26
C ASN A 3 -18.58 13.39 11.24
N ALA A 4 -17.62 12.71 11.87
CA ALA A 4 -16.21 13.14 11.85
C ALA A 4 -15.61 12.95 10.45
N VAL A 5 -15.93 11.82 9.79
CA VAL A 5 -15.50 11.56 8.41
C VAL A 5 -16.09 12.59 7.44
N LYS A 6 -17.40 12.90 7.55
CA LYS A 6 -18.05 13.95 6.74
C LYS A 6 -17.44 15.33 6.98
N TYR A 7 -17.09 15.64 8.22
CA TYR A 7 -16.42 16.91 8.54
C TYR A 7 -15.01 16.96 7.94
N ALA A 8 -14.25 15.86 8.00
CA ALA A 8 -12.93 15.77 7.38
C ALA A 8 -13.01 15.93 5.86
N ASP A 9 -14.00 15.30 5.21
CA ASP A 9 -14.28 15.47 3.77
C ASP A 9 -14.59 16.94 3.42
N TYR A 10 -15.47 17.60 4.18
CA TYR A 10 -15.75 19.02 4.02
C TYR A 10 -14.50 19.89 4.18
N ALA A 11 -13.71 19.65 5.23
CA ALA A 11 -12.49 20.40 5.50
C ALA A 11 -11.43 20.20 4.39
N LEU A 12 -11.31 18.99 3.85
CA LEU A 12 -10.44 18.67 2.72
C LEU A 12 -10.92 19.39 1.44
N GLY A 13 -12.23 19.45 1.20
CA GLY A 13 -12.81 20.24 0.12
C GLY A 13 -12.47 21.72 0.22
N GLU A 14 -12.61 22.32 1.41
CA GLU A 14 -12.22 23.70 1.67
C GLU A 14 -10.72 23.95 1.49
N PHE A 15 -9.87 23.00 1.91
CA PHE A 15 -8.43 23.04 1.65
C PHE A 15 -8.14 23.13 0.14
N PHE A 16 -8.70 22.23 -0.67
CA PHE A 16 -8.45 22.24 -2.11
C PHE A 16 -9.08 23.42 -2.84
N ARG A 17 -10.20 23.97 -2.35
CA ARG A 17 -10.76 25.23 -2.87
C ARG A 17 -9.77 26.38 -2.73
N LYS A 18 -9.08 26.48 -1.59
CA LYS A 18 -8.04 27.48 -1.36
C LYS A 18 -6.75 27.16 -2.11
N ALA A 19 -6.32 25.90 -2.11
CA ALA A 19 -5.10 25.47 -2.80
C ALA A 19 -5.17 25.78 -4.30
N ARG A 20 -6.31 25.52 -4.96
CA ARG A 20 -6.53 25.85 -6.37
C ARG A 20 -6.46 27.35 -6.72
N GLN A 21 -6.54 28.23 -5.71
CA GLN A 21 -6.46 29.68 -5.89
C GLN A 21 -5.08 30.24 -5.48
N SER A 22 -4.15 29.36 -5.10
CA SER A 22 -2.83 29.75 -4.61
C SER A 22 -1.76 29.67 -5.71
N ASP A 23 -0.70 30.44 -5.54
CA ASP A 23 0.44 30.46 -6.48
C ASP A 23 1.21 29.14 -6.54
N TYR A 24 1.04 28.26 -5.54
CA TYR A 24 1.72 26.97 -5.50
C TYR A 24 0.95 25.86 -6.24
N TRP A 25 -0.31 26.08 -6.62
CA TRP A 25 -1.17 25.05 -7.23
C TRP A 25 -0.51 24.36 -8.43
N ASP A 26 -0.01 25.16 -9.37
CA ASP A 26 0.54 24.67 -10.64
C ASP A 26 1.87 23.92 -10.49
N ASN A 27 2.50 23.99 -9.31
CA ASN A 27 3.80 23.38 -9.03
C ASN A 27 3.79 22.56 -7.73
N THR A 28 2.66 21.92 -7.40
CA THR A 28 2.53 21.08 -6.20
C THR A 28 1.83 19.77 -6.52
N LEU A 29 2.43 18.67 -6.05
CA LEU A 29 1.77 17.38 -5.93
C LEU A 29 1.18 17.22 -4.53
N PHE A 30 -0.07 16.79 -4.45
CA PHE A 30 -0.76 16.46 -3.20
C PHE A 30 -1.00 14.95 -3.14
N LEU A 31 -0.68 14.35 -2.00
CA LEU A 31 -1.09 12.99 -1.66
C LEU A 31 -2.16 13.06 -0.56
N VAL A 32 -3.34 12.55 -0.87
CA VAL A 32 -4.39 12.27 0.13
C VAL A 32 -4.45 10.77 0.33
N VAL A 33 -4.14 10.31 1.54
CA VAL A 33 -4.12 8.89 1.88
C VAL A 33 -4.54 8.73 3.34
N ALA A 34 -5.27 7.65 3.66
CA ALA A 34 -5.47 7.28 5.07
C ALA A 34 -4.24 6.53 5.60
N ASP A 35 -3.95 6.66 6.88
CA ASP A 35 -2.88 5.91 7.55
C ASP A 35 -3.28 4.45 7.80
N HIS A 36 -4.52 4.20 8.20
CA HIS A 36 -5.12 2.88 8.37
C HIS A 36 -6.67 2.93 8.40
N ASP A 37 -7.36 1.79 8.28
CA ASP A 37 -8.81 1.72 8.57
C ASP A 37 -9.09 1.63 10.08
N THR A 38 -10.36 1.77 10.42
CA THR A 38 -10.91 1.76 11.76
C THR A 38 -10.94 0.37 12.39
N ARG A 39 -11.14 0.31 13.72
CA ARG A 39 -10.94 -0.88 14.57
C ARG A 39 -11.42 -2.19 13.94
N VAL A 40 -10.54 -3.18 14.06
CA VAL A 40 -10.68 -4.54 13.54
C VAL A 40 -11.46 -5.40 14.54
N TYR A 41 -12.55 -6.00 14.06
CA TYR A 41 -13.30 -7.06 14.73
C TYR A 41 -13.51 -8.19 13.71
N GLY A 42 -13.35 -9.44 14.12
CA GLY A 42 -13.50 -10.61 13.25
C GLY A 42 -12.48 -11.71 13.55
N ASP A 43 -12.69 -12.87 12.94
CA ASP A 43 -11.88 -14.08 13.17
C ASP A 43 -10.81 -14.30 12.06
N ASP A 44 -10.76 -13.42 11.06
CA ASP A 44 -9.80 -13.51 9.96
C ASP A 44 -8.37 -13.26 10.46
N LEU A 45 -7.44 -14.12 10.00
CA LEU A 45 -6.02 -13.97 10.33
C LEU A 45 -5.42 -12.67 9.76
N ILE A 46 -5.93 -12.22 8.61
CA ILE A 46 -5.63 -10.93 7.98
C ILE A 46 -6.96 -10.41 7.41
N PRO A 47 -7.64 -9.46 8.07
CA PRO A 47 -8.89 -8.88 7.57
C PRO A 47 -8.58 -7.89 6.43
N VAL A 48 -8.45 -8.39 5.20
CA VAL A 48 -7.96 -7.62 4.03
C VAL A 48 -8.76 -6.34 3.78
N ASN A 49 -10.09 -6.40 3.94
CA ASN A 49 -10.98 -5.23 3.81
C ASN A 49 -10.62 -4.08 4.76
N LYS A 50 -10.03 -4.37 5.92
CA LYS A 50 -9.55 -3.39 6.91
C LYS A 50 -8.16 -2.82 6.61
N PHE A 51 -7.52 -3.28 5.54
CA PHE A 51 -6.31 -2.67 5.00
C PHE A 51 -6.59 -1.87 3.72
N HIS A 52 -7.82 -1.92 3.18
CA HIS A 52 -8.20 -1.13 2.02
C HIS A 52 -8.50 0.32 2.43
N ILE A 53 -7.68 1.24 1.94
CA ILE A 53 -7.70 2.65 2.29
C ILE A 53 -7.81 3.53 1.03
N PRO A 54 -8.37 4.74 1.14
CA PRO A 54 -8.32 5.70 0.04
C PRO A 54 -6.89 6.16 -0.22
N GLY A 55 -6.54 6.33 -1.49
CA GLY A 55 -5.30 6.94 -1.95
C GLY A 55 -5.56 7.77 -3.21
N LEU A 56 -5.16 9.03 -3.20
CA LEU A 56 -5.36 9.97 -4.30
C LEU A 56 -4.13 10.87 -4.42
N ILE A 57 -3.53 10.88 -5.62
CA ILE A 57 -2.48 11.83 -5.99
C ILE A 57 -3.10 12.89 -6.91
N LEU A 58 -2.89 14.16 -6.59
CA LEU A 58 -3.41 15.31 -7.36
C LEU A 58 -2.25 16.24 -7.73
N GLY A 59 -2.33 16.81 -8.92
CA GLY A 59 -1.45 17.86 -9.43
C GLY A 59 -2.19 18.60 -10.54
N ALA A 60 -1.79 19.83 -10.82
CA ALA A 60 -2.46 20.66 -11.83
C ALA A 60 -2.36 20.08 -13.26
N ASP A 61 -1.29 19.36 -13.53
CA ASP A 61 -0.91 18.78 -14.82
C ASP A 61 -1.09 17.24 -14.87
N LEU A 62 -1.66 16.64 -13.83
CA LEU A 62 -1.91 15.21 -13.80
C LEU A 62 -3.22 14.84 -14.49
N GLU A 63 -3.10 13.98 -15.51
CA GLU A 63 -4.26 13.37 -16.16
C GLU A 63 -5.00 12.40 -15.23
N PRO A 64 -6.34 12.50 -15.12
CA PRO A 64 -7.13 11.58 -14.30
C PRO A 64 -6.98 10.13 -14.75
N ARG A 65 -6.60 9.24 -13.84
CA ARG A 65 -6.55 7.80 -14.09
C ARG A 65 -6.81 7.00 -12.82
N THR A 66 -7.35 5.79 -12.99
CA THR A 66 -7.53 4.82 -11.90
C THR A 66 -6.52 3.70 -12.04
N ILE A 67 -5.70 3.49 -11.01
CA ILE A 67 -4.84 2.30 -10.90
C ILE A 67 -5.69 1.19 -10.30
N LYS A 68 -6.01 0.17 -11.10
CA LYS A 68 -6.83 -0.97 -10.65
C LYS A 68 -6.02 -2.06 -9.94
N SER A 69 -4.70 -2.06 -10.13
CA SER A 69 -3.82 -3.02 -9.48
C SER A 69 -3.74 -2.76 -7.98
N THR A 70 -3.71 -3.83 -7.20
CA THR A 70 -3.40 -3.80 -5.77
C THR A 70 -2.03 -3.17 -5.55
N ALA A 71 -1.97 -2.23 -4.60
CA ALA A 71 -0.76 -1.52 -4.20
C ALA A 71 -0.68 -1.40 -2.68
N SER A 72 0.50 -1.07 -2.17
CA SER A 72 0.75 -0.80 -0.75
C SER A 72 1.10 0.67 -0.53
N GLN A 73 0.90 1.19 0.69
CA GLN A 73 1.33 2.56 1.02
C GLN A 73 2.83 2.80 0.76
N ILE A 74 3.67 1.76 0.90
CA ILE A 74 5.11 1.86 0.61
C ILE A 74 5.43 2.22 -0.86
N ASP A 75 4.46 2.04 -1.76
CA ASP A 75 4.56 2.38 -3.19
C ASP A 75 4.34 3.87 -3.44
N LEU A 76 3.75 4.61 -2.50
CA LEU A 76 3.40 6.01 -2.69
C LEU A 76 4.63 6.92 -2.73
N ALA A 77 5.63 6.66 -1.89
CA ALA A 77 6.86 7.45 -1.86
C ALA A 77 7.65 7.41 -3.18
N PRO A 78 8.00 6.24 -3.75
CA PRO A 78 8.69 6.20 -5.06
C PRO A 78 7.80 6.77 -6.18
N THR A 79 6.49 6.57 -6.12
CA THR A 79 5.55 7.13 -7.11
C THR A 79 5.54 8.67 -7.08
N LEU A 80 5.49 9.28 -5.89
CA LEU A 80 5.50 10.74 -5.75
C LEU A 80 6.81 11.36 -6.22
N LEU A 81 7.97 10.76 -5.89
CA LEU A 81 9.26 11.26 -6.35
C LEU A 81 9.38 11.20 -7.87
N SER A 82 8.91 10.11 -8.48
CA SER A 82 8.89 9.95 -9.93
C SER A 82 8.01 11.01 -10.61
N LEU A 83 6.78 11.20 -10.11
CA LEU A 83 5.86 12.24 -10.62
C LEU A 83 6.41 13.66 -10.42
N ALA A 84 7.15 13.90 -9.34
CA ALA A 84 7.81 15.18 -9.06
C ALA A 84 9.03 15.44 -9.97
N GLY A 85 9.42 14.48 -10.83
CA GLY A 85 10.64 14.57 -11.63
C GLY A 85 11.93 14.49 -10.81
N VAL A 86 11.87 13.93 -9.60
CA VAL A 86 13.02 13.84 -8.68
C VAL A 86 13.71 12.49 -8.83
N SER A 87 14.96 12.52 -9.28
CA SER A 87 15.86 11.36 -9.21
C SER A 87 16.52 11.32 -7.82
N ALA A 88 16.23 10.28 -7.04
CA ALA A 88 16.78 10.10 -5.70
C ALA A 88 17.05 8.63 -5.39
N TYR A 89 18.08 8.39 -4.57
CA TYR A 89 18.24 7.09 -3.92
C TYR A 89 17.19 6.94 -2.82
N LEU A 90 16.32 5.94 -2.95
CA LEU A 90 15.32 5.60 -1.95
C LEU A 90 15.54 4.15 -1.51
N PRO A 91 15.89 3.87 -0.24
CA PRO A 91 16.11 2.51 0.26
C PRO A 91 14.78 1.74 0.47
N THR A 92 13.78 1.97 -0.37
CA THR A 92 12.46 1.33 -0.30
C THR A 92 12.37 0.12 -1.22
N VAL A 93 11.44 -0.78 -0.92
CA VAL A 93 11.00 -1.86 -1.81
C VAL A 93 9.64 -1.60 -2.45
N GLY A 94 9.13 -0.37 -2.28
CA GLY A 94 7.95 0.11 -2.97
C GLY A 94 8.20 0.21 -4.49
N GLN A 95 7.14 0.02 -5.26
CA GLN A 95 7.15 0.18 -6.70
C GLN A 95 6.70 1.59 -7.10
N ASP A 96 7.20 2.10 -8.21
CA ASP A 96 6.69 3.32 -8.83
C ASP A 96 5.46 2.99 -9.69
N LEU A 97 4.29 3.45 -9.26
CA LEU A 97 3.00 3.26 -9.94
C LEU A 97 2.77 4.24 -11.09
N SER A 98 3.63 5.25 -11.26
CA SER A 98 3.55 6.22 -12.36
C SER A 98 4.01 5.66 -13.70
N ARG A 99 4.87 4.62 -13.66
CA ARG A 99 5.47 3.97 -14.83
C ARG A 99 4.44 3.49 -15.84
N THR A 100 4.75 3.70 -17.11
CA THR A 100 3.96 3.25 -18.27
C THR A 100 4.62 2.09 -19.02
N ASP A 101 5.92 1.87 -18.80
CA ASP A 101 6.73 0.84 -19.45
C ASP A 101 6.67 -0.51 -18.72
N LYS A 102 6.15 -0.54 -17.49
CA LYS A 102 6.01 -1.73 -16.66
C LYS A 102 4.68 -1.70 -15.92
N ALA A 103 3.92 -2.81 -16.00
CA ALA A 103 2.70 -2.97 -15.21
C ALA A 103 3.02 -3.09 -13.70
N PRO A 104 2.17 -2.56 -12.81
CA PRO A 104 2.33 -2.76 -11.37
C PRO A 104 2.29 -4.25 -10.99
N GLU A 105 3.04 -4.63 -9.97
CA GLU A 105 3.19 -6.00 -9.44
C GLU A 105 1.89 -6.56 -8.82
N ASN A 106 0.83 -5.73 -8.69
CA ASN A 106 -0.50 -6.14 -8.22
C ASN A 106 -0.48 -6.84 -6.84
N ARG A 107 0.17 -6.22 -5.86
CA ARG A 107 0.44 -6.81 -4.54
C ARG A 107 0.31 -5.85 -3.36
N ALA A 108 -0.15 -6.36 -2.22
CA ALA A 108 -0.20 -5.66 -0.96
C ALA A 108 0.45 -6.46 0.20
N MET A 109 1.23 -5.76 1.03
CA MET A 109 1.75 -6.29 2.29
C MET A 109 0.94 -5.74 3.47
N MET A 110 0.58 -6.61 4.41
CA MET A 110 -0.25 -6.28 5.57
C MET A 110 0.33 -6.92 6.82
N GLN A 111 0.30 -6.20 7.95
CA GLN A 111 0.70 -6.73 9.24
C GLN A 111 -0.49 -6.60 10.20
N PHE A 112 -0.97 -7.71 10.75
CA PHE A 112 -2.04 -7.74 11.74
C PHE A 112 -1.63 -8.58 12.95
N GLY A 113 -1.32 -7.90 14.07
CA GLY A 113 -0.69 -8.56 15.21
C GLY A 113 0.60 -9.27 14.79
N ASP A 114 0.69 -10.56 15.10
CA ASP A 114 1.84 -11.41 14.73
C ASP A 114 1.71 -12.06 13.33
N ASN A 115 0.63 -11.76 12.60
CA ASN A 115 0.36 -12.34 11.28
C ASN A 115 0.83 -11.38 10.18
N TYR A 116 1.61 -11.91 9.25
CA TYR A 116 1.99 -11.20 8.02
C TYR A 116 1.14 -11.70 6.85
N GLY A 117 0.51 -10.76 6.14
CA GLY A 117 -0.30 -11.01 4.95
C GLY A 117 0.39 -10.52 3.69
N TRP A 118 0.39 -11.34 2.66
CA TRP A 118 0.77 -10.99 1.29
C TRP A 118 -0.39 -11.28 0.35
N LEU A 119 -1.02 -10.23 -0.16
CA LEU A 119 -2.03 -10.34 -1.20
C LEU A 119 -1.38 -10.09 -2.56
N GLU A 120 -1.51 -11.02 -3.50
CA GLU A 120 -1.07 -10.87 -4.89
C GLU A 120 -2.15 -11.45 -5.81
N GLY A 121 -2.74 -10.60 -6.66
CA GLY A 121 -3.99 -10.94 -7.33
C GLY A 121 -5.13 -11.20 -6.34
N ASP A 122 -5.77 -12.36 -6.44
CA ASP A 122 -6.82 -12.84 -5.53
C ASP A 122 -6.28 -13.75 -4.43
N THR A 123 -4.96 -14.01 -4.39
CA THR A 123 -4.36 -14.97 -3.46
C THR A 123 -3.75 -14.25 -2.27
N LEU A 124 -4.29 -14.50 -1.08
CA LEU A 124 -3.76 -14.07 0.20
C LEU A 124 -2.92 -15.19 0.81
N THR A 125 -1.63 -14.91 1.05
CA THR A 125 -0.72 -15.78 1.80
C THR A 125 -0.53 -15.22 3.21
N VAL A 126 -0.76 -16.05 4.22
CA VAL A 126 -0.62 -15.69 5.63
C VAL A 126 0.54 -16.45 6.24
N LEU A 127 1.51 -15.70 6.79
CA LEU A 127 2.61 -16.23 7.57
C LEU A 127 2.37 -15.97 9.06
N ARG A 128 2.49 -17.03 9.87
CA ARG A 128 2.39 -16.96 11.33
C ARG A 128 3.60 -17.61 11.98
N VAL A 129 3.96 -17.11 13.17
CA VAL A 129 5.11 -17.62 13.93
C VAL A 129 4.90 -19.10 14.28
N ASN A 130 5.85 -19.95 13.88
CA ASN A 130 5.84 -21.40 14.17
C ASN A 130 4.58 -22.15 13.70
N LYS A 131 3.91 -21.68 12.65
CA LYS A 131 2.77 -22.36 12.02
C LYS A 131 3.04 -22.59 10.53
N PRO A 132 2.35 -23.56 9.91
CA PRO A 132 2.33 -23.69 8.46
C PRO A 132 1.88 -22.39 7.79
N THR A 133 2.36 -22.15 6.57
CA THR A 133 1.82 -21.10 5.71
C THR A 133 0.38 -21.46 5.36
N GLU A 134 -0.52 -20.47 5.38
CA GLU A 134 -1.91 -20.63 4.96
C GLU A 134 -2.20 -19.76 3.73
N HIS A 135 -3.07 -20.25 2.86
CA HIS A 135 -3.47 -19.58 1.64
C HIS A 135 -4.98 -19.46 1.57
N TYR A 136 -5.43 -18.30 1.11
CA TYR A 136 -6.83 -18.02 0.90
C TYR A 136 -7.04 -17.35 -0.45
N ARG A 137 -8.16 -17.65 -1.12
CA ARG A 137 -8.69 -16.81 -2.19
C ARG A 137 -9.50 -15.68 -1.57
N TYR A 138 -9.08 -14.44 -1.79
CA TYR A 138 -9.81 -13.24 -1.40
C TYR A 138 -10.84 -12.88 -2.48
N ILE A 139 -12.09 -12.66 -2.04
CA ILE A 139 -13.23 -12.33 -2.89
C ILE A 139 -13.74 -10.95 -2.44
N PRO A 140 -13.25 -9.84 -3.05
CA PRO A 140 -13.53 -8.48 -2.59
C PRO A 140 -15.03 -8.16 -2.54
N GLU A 141 -15.80 -8.63 -3.53
CA GLU A 141 -17.23 -8.30 -3.66
C GLU A 141 -18.08 -8.94 -2.56
N ALA A 142 -17.61 -10.06 -2.02
CA ALA A 142 -18.28 -10.80 -0.95
C ALA A 142 -17.73 -10.48 0.44
N ASP A 143 -16.65 -9.70 0.51
CA ASP A 143 -15.87 -9.46 1.73
C ASP A 143 -15.51 -10.77 2.46
N LYS A 144 -14.96 -11.72 1.69
CA LYS A 144 -14.67 -13.08 2.16
C LYS A 144 -13.32 -13.57 1.71
N GLN A 145 -12.78 -14.50 2.48
CA GLN A 145 -11.60 -15.27 2.14
C GLN A 145 -11.86 -16.77 2.31
N GLU A 146 -11.59 -17.55 1.28
CA GLU A 146 -11.82 -19.01 1.27
C GLU A 146 -10.49 -19.76 1.27
N PRO A 147 -10.29 -20.77 2.15
CA PRO A 147 -9.05 -21.55 2.15
C PRO A 147 -8.81 -22.22 0.80
N ILE A 148 -7.55 -22.20 0.34
CA ILE A 148 -7.11 -22.90 -0.87
C ILE A 148 -5.86 -23.74 -0.58
N GLU A 149 -5.64 -24.79 -1.38
CA GLU A 149 -4.38 -25.54 -1.33
C GLU A 149 -3.21 -24.68 -1.82
N ASP A 150 -1.99 -24.98 -1.35
CA ASP A 150 -0.78 -24.20 -1.61
C ASP A 150 -0.56 -23.98 -3.12
N PRO A 151 -0.83 -22.76 -3.63
CA PRO A 151 -0.74 -22.47 -5.04
C PRO A 151 0.67 -22.02 -5.44
N LEU A 152 1.59 -21.89 -4.49
CA LEU A 152 2.85 -21.19 -4.69
C LEU A 152 4.02 -22.13 -4.95
N SER A 153 4.87 -21.73 -5.90
CA SER A 153 6.19 -22.32 -6.03
C SER A 153 7.09 -21.99 -4.83
N PRO A 154 8.13 -22.81 -4.55
CA PRO A 154 9.11 -22.51 -3.51
C PRO A 154 9.76 -21.12 -3.64
N GLU A 155 10.01 -20.67 -4.87
CA GLU A 155 10.56 -19.33 -5.16
C GLU A 155 9.59 -18.20 -4.78
N GLN A 156 8.30 -18.34 -5.06
CA GLN A 156 7.28 -17.37 -4.66
C GLN A 156 7.18 -17.30 -3.13
N LEU A 157 7.13 -18.44 -2.46
CA LEU A 157 7.08 -18.46 -0.99
C LEU A 157 8.34 -17.87 -0.36
N LYS A 158 9.52 -18.11 -0.96
CA LYS A 158 10.79 -17.50 -0.55
C LYS A 158 10.77 -15.97 -0.71
N LYS A 159 10.24 -15.44 -1.82
CA LYS A 159 10.03 -13.99 -2.03
C LYS A 159 9.17 -13.42 -0.91
N ILE A 160 8.01 -14.01 -0.64
CA ILE A 160 7.07 -13.52 0.38
C ILE A 160 7.72 -13.51 1.77
N ARG A 161 8.41 -14.59 2.15
CA ARG A 161 9.14 -14.66 3.43
C ARG A 161 10.25 -13.61 3.53
N ALA A 162 10.96 -13.34 2.43
CA ALA A 162 11.97 -12.29 2.40
C ALA A 162 11.35 -10.91 2.68
N PHE A 163 10.22 -10.58 2.06
CA PHE A 163 9.50 -9.34 2.36
C PHE A 163 9.01 -9.27 3.81
N ALA A 164 8.50 -10.37 4.36
CA ALA A 164 8.05 -10.42 5.75
C ALA A 164 9.19 -10.14 6.77
N MET A 165 10.40 -10.63 6.47
CA MET A 165 11.57 -10.46 7.34
C MET A 165 12.30 -9.14 7.12
N LEU A 166 12.15 -8.53 5.94
CA LEU A 166 12.95 -7.40 5.49
C LEU A 166 12.94 -6.21 6.48
N PRO A 167 11.80 -5.73 7.02
CA PRO A 167 11.81 -4.61 7.94
C PRO A 167 12.63 -4.88 9.20
N SER A 168 12.51 -6.09 9.77
CA SER A 168 13.28 -6.49 10.96
C SER A 168 14.78 -6.55 10.66
N ILE A 169 15.16 -7.12 9.52
CA ILE A 169 16.57 -7.22 9.11
C ILE A 169 17.15 -5.82 8.89
N LEU A 170 16.48 -4.95 8.13
CA LEU A 170 16.94 -3.60 7.86
C LEU A 170 17.02 -2.75 9.13
N TYR A 171 16.10 -2.92 10.08
CA TYR A 171 16.17 -2.25 11.37
C TYR A 171 17.37 -2.71 12.20
N GLN A 172 17.53 -4.03 12.39
CA GLN A 172 18.60 -4.61 13.22
C GLN A 172 19.99 -4.34 12.65
N SER A 173 20.13 -4.42 11.32
CA SER A 173 21.40 -4.12 10.63
C SER A 173 21.65 -2.62 10.43
N ARG A 174 20.70 -1.75 10.79
CA ARG A 174 20.70 -0.32 10.40
C ARG A 174 20.87 -0.12 8.89
N GLY A 175 20.28 -1.01 8.09
CA GLY A 175 20.37 -1.04 6.63
C GLY A 175 19.40 -0.09 5.91
N TYR A 176 18.43 0.51 6.61
CA TYR A 176 17.53 1.51 6.02
C TYR A 176 18.11 2.93 6.20
N TYR A 177 19.06 3.30 5.35
CA TYR A 177 19.72 4.61 5.38
C TYR A 177 19.92 5.17 3.96
N VAL A 178 20.08 6.49 3.88
CA VAL A 178 20.57 7.15 2.66
C VAL A 178 22.10 7.20 2.78
N PRO A 179 22.85 6.60 1.83
CA PRO A 179 24.30 6.70 1.81
C PRO A 179 24.74 8.17 1.87
N LYS A 180 25.81 8.45 2.62
CA LYS A 180 26.50 9.74 2.50
C LYS A 180 27.37 9.67 1.26
N ASP A 181 27.36 10.75 0.47
CA ASP A 181 28.28 10.92 -0.66
C ASP A 181 29.76 10.78 -0.25
#